data_AF-A0AAD7IGJ5-F1
#
_entry.id   AF-A0AAD7IGJ5-F1
#
_cell.length_a   1.000
_cell.length_b   1.000
_cell.length_c   1.000
_cell.angle_alpha   90.00
_cell.angle_beta   90.00
_cell.angle_gamma   90.00
#
_symmetry.space_group_name_H-M   'P 1'
#
loop_
_entity.id
_entity.type
_entity.pdbx_description
1 polymer ?
#
loop_
_entity_poly.entity_id
_entity_poly.type
_entity_poly.pdbx_seq_one_letter_code
_entity_poly.pdbx_strand_id
1 'polypeptide(L)'
;MSPEDRLAHAHDLGISAFLGDTIYNFGELLMHPILDSLDGTPHEWIKKLLFTFNEGNIGKFEALAPLFPKEPILQENYAFLRQKICLMALIESTIAEETRLPLDEVEHLVMKALSLKLIRGSLDQVDQRAQITWVQPRVLLREQIGGLAKTLGEWVEKLNRVDQRIAPEVLV
;
A
#
# COMPACT_ATOMS: atom_id res chain seq x y z
N MET A 1 5.79 9.58 29.81
CA MET A 1 4.81 8.51 29.52
C MET A 1 5.35 7.23 30.13
N SER A 2 4.54 6.56 30.95
CA SER A 2 4.89 5.23 31.44
C SER A 2 4.94 4.24 30.26
N PRO A 3 5.66 3.11 30.38
CA PRO A 3 5.66 2.08 29.34
C PRO A 3 4.26 1.52 29.06
N GLU A 4 3.37 1.50 30.05
CA GLU A 4 1.96 1.11 29.90
C GLU A 4 1.17 2.15 29.07
N ASP A 5 1.36 3.45 29.33
CA ASP A 5 0.71 4.50 28.54
C ASP A 5 1.15 4.44 27.07
N ARG A 6 2.44 4.14 26.82
CA ARG A 6 2.96 4.01 25.44
C ARG A 6 2.30 2.85 24.71
N LEU A 7 2.06 1.74 25.40
CA LEU A 7 1.41 0.56 24.83
C LEU A 7 -0.06 0.85 24.49
N ALA A 8 -0.80 1.49 25.41
CA ALA A 8 -2.18 1.90 25.17
C ALA A 8 -2.27 2.89 24.00
N HIS A 9 -1.39 3.89 23.95
CA HIS A 9 -1.36 4.85 22.84
C HIS A 9 -0.98 4.18 21.50
N ALA A 10 -0.03 3.23 21.50
CA ALA A 10 0.33 2.50 20.29
C ALA A 10 -0.83 1.65 19.76
N HIS A 11 -1.56 1.01 20.68
CA HIS A 11 -2.78 0.27 20.37
C HIS A 11 -3.85 1.17 19.75
N ASP A 12 -4.22 2.26 20.43
CA ASP A 12 -5.28 3.17 19.99
C ASP A 12 -4.93 3.86 18.67
N LEU A 13 -3.65 4.19 18.47
CA LEU A 13 -3.16 4.76 17.22
C LEU A 13 -3.27 3.75 16.06
N GLY A 14 -2.95 2.47 16.30
CA GLY A 14 -3.10 1.41 15.31
C GLY A 14 -4.56 1.21 14.89
N ILE A 15 -5.47 1.09 15.86
CA ILE A 15 -6.91 0.95 15.60
C ILE A 15 -7.47 2.16 14.86
N SER A 16 -7.10 3.38 15.30
CA SER A 16 -7.52 4.62 14.64
C SER A 16 -7.02 4.71 13.20
N ALA A 17 -5.79 4.27 12.93
CA ALA A 17 -5.23 4.24 11.58
C ALA A 17 -5.97 3.25 10.67
N PHE A 18 -6.42 2.11 11.21
CA PHE A 18 -7.22 1.15 10.44
C PHE A 18 -8.60 1.69 10.10
N LEU A 19 -9.31 2.26 11.07
CA LEU A 19 -10.67 2.76 10.91
C LEU A 19 -10.76 4.13 10.22
N GLY A 20 -9.63 4.85 10.08
CA GLY A 20 -9.59 6.10 9.33
C GLY A 20 -9.98 5.93 7.86
N ASP A 21 -10.94 6.71 7.40
CA ASP A 21 -11.47 6.72 6.03
C ASP A 21 -10.53 7.35 5.00
N THR A 22 -9.59 8.16 5.46
CA THR A 22 -8.70 8.99 4.64
C THR A 22 -7.24 8.58 4.74
N ILE A 23 -6.91 7.64 5.64
CA ILE A 23 -5.54 7.21 5.92
C ILE A 23 -5.22 5.95 5.11
N TYR A 24 -4.46 6.12 4.02
CA TYR A 24 -3.98 5.04 3.16
C TYR A 24 -2.44 4.94 3.10
N ASN A 25 -1.74 5.80 3.84
CA ASN A 25 -0.29 5.76 3.97
C ASN A 25 0.08 5.33 5.40
N PHE A 26 0.43 4.05 5.56
CA PHE A 26 0.83 3.49 6.84
C PHE A 26 2.33 3.61 7.09
N GLY A 27 3.13 4.01 6.09
CA GLY A 27 4.58 4.04 6.21
C GLY A 27 5.09 5.06 7.24
N GLU A 28 4.42 6.21 7.37
CA GLU A 28 4.77 7.21 8.41
C GLU A 28 4.56 6.65 9.82
N LEU A 29 3.45 5.93 10.03
CA LEU A 29 3.14 5.30 11.29
C LEU A 29 4.14 4.16 11.60
N LEU A 30 4.49 3.36 10.59
CA LEU A 30 5.47 2.28 10.69
C LEU A 30 6.88 2.76 11.05
N MET A 31 7.23 4.00 10.73
CA MET A 31 8.51 4.61 11.09
C MET A 31 8.55 5.18 12.52
N HIS A 32 7.40 5.30 13.18
CA HIS A 32 7.33 5.92 14.50
C HIS A 32 7.72 4.93 15.61
N PRO A 33 8.65 5.27 16.53
CA PRO A 33 9.17 4.36 17.56
C PRO A 33 8.14 3.94 18.62
N ILE A 34 6.94 4.52 18.59
CA ILE A 34 5.82 4.10 19.45
C ILE A 34 5.37 2.67 19.14
N LEU A 35 5.52 2.21 17.89
CA LEU A 35 5.16 0.84 17.50
C LEU A 35 6.16 -0.20 17.99
N ASP A 36 7.40 0.17 18.29
CA ASP A 36 8.38 -0.75 18.88
C ASP A 36 8.00 -1.11 20.33
N SER A 37 7.14 -0.30 20.96
CA SER A 37 6.56 -0.61 22.27
C SER A 37 5.53 -1.75 22.22
N LEU A 38 5.10 -2.18 21.02
CA LEU A 38 4.20 -3.32 20.83
C LEU A 38 4.97 -4.65 20.70
N ASP A 39 6.29 -4.63 20.52
CA ASP A 39 7.08 -5.85 20.35
C ASP A 39 7.16 -6.63 21.67
N GLY A 40 6.83 -7.93 21.62
CA GLY A 40 6.80 -8.81 22.79
C GLY A 40 5.51 -8.73 23.62
N THR A 41 4.48 -8.03 23.13
CA THR A 41 3.18 -7.85 23.78
C THR A 41 2.09 -8.69 23.10
N PRO A 42 0.94 -8.95 23.76
CA PRO A 42 -0.19 -9.63 23.10
C PRO A 42 -0.77 -8.87 21.89
N HIS A 43 -0.37 -7.61 21.67
CA HIS A 43 -0.80 -6.76 20.55
C HIS A 43 0.19 -6.71 19.39
N GLU A 44 1.26 -7.52 19.39
CA GLU A 44 2.24 -7.57 18.28
C GLU A 44 1.59 -7.83 16.91
N TRP A 45 0.46 -8.52 16.88
CA TRP A 45 -0.30 -8.77 15.66
C TRP A 45 -0.82 -7.49 14.99
N ILE A 46 -1.05 -6.40 15.73
CA ILE A 46 -1.43 -5.09 15.19
C ILE A 46 -0.29 -4.52 14.33
N LYS A 47 0.96 -4.64 14.81
CA LYS A 47 2.15 -4.24 14.04
C LYS A 47 2.26 -5.06 12.76
N LYS A 48 2.10 -6.38 12.85
CA LYS A 48 2.09 -7.28 11.67
C LYS A 48 0.97 -6.94 10.69
N LEU A 49 -0.20 -6.57 11.20
CA LEU A 49 -1.33 -6.13 10.40
C LEU A 49 -1.02 -4.82 9.67
N LEU A 50 -0.42 -3.83 10.34
CA LEU A 50 0.02 -2.58 9.71
C LEU A 50 1.02 -2.82 8.56
N PHE A 51 1.98 -3.72 8.75
CA PHE A 51 2.91 -4.12 7.68
C PHE A 51 2.18 -4.81 6.52
N THR A 52 1.26 -5.72 6.83
CA THR A 52 0.44 -6.41 5.82
C THR A 52 -0.42 -5.43 5.00
N PHE A 53 -0.97 -4.41 5.67
CA PHE A 53 -1.70 -3.32 5.04
C PHE A 53 -0.77 -2.52 4.11
N ASN A 54 0.43 -2.19 4.56
CA ASN A 54 1.37 -1.43 3.74
C ASN A 54 1.83 -2.18 2.49
N GLU A 55 2.08 -3.50 2.60
CA GLU A 55 2.43 -4.37 1.47
C GLU A 55 1.25 -4.71 0.55
N GLY A 56 0.00 -4.44 0.97
CA GLY A 56 -1.20 -4.80 0.20
C GLY A 56 -1.41 -6.31 0.04
N ASN A 57 -0.81 -7.16 0.89
CA ASN A 57 -0.89 -8.60 0.74
C ASN A 57 -2.18 -9.17 1.33
N ILE A 58 -3.16 -9.49 0.47
CA ILE A 58 -4.47 -10.01 0.88
C ILE A 58 -4.35 -11.39 1.54
N GLY A 59 -3.44 -12.24 1.09
CA GLY A 59 -3.25 -13.58 1.66
C GLY A 59 -2.80 -13.54 3.12
N LYS A 60 -1.85 -12.67 3.47
CA LYS A 60 -1.42 -12.46 4.86
C LYS A 60 -2.54 -11.87 5.72
N PHE A 61 -3.38 -11.00 5.15
CA PHE A 61 -4.52 -10.44 5.86
C PHE A 61 -5.57 -11.50 6.21
N GLU A 62 -5.89 -12.40 5.27
CA GLU A 62 -6.79 -13.53 5.52
C GLU A 62 -6.24 -14.48 6.59
N ALA A 63 -4.91 -14.69 6.63
CA ALA A 63 -4.27 -15.48 7.68
C ALA A 63 -4.39 -14.84 9.08
N LEU A 64 -4.49 -13.51 9.14
CA LEU A 64 -4.69 -12.76 10.39
C LEU A 64 -6.17 -12.61 10.78
N ALA A 65 -7.11 -12.93 9.87
CA ALA A 65 -8.56 -12.87 10.11
C ALA A 65 -9.03 -13.57 11.41
N PRO A 66 -8.47 -14.72 11.84
CA PRO A 66 -8.87 -15.39 13.08
C PRO A 66 -8.57 -14.59 14.37
N LEU A 67 -7.75 -13.54 14.29
CA LEU A 67 -7.40 -12.69 15.43
C LEU A 67 -8.34 -11.49 15.60
N PHE A 68 -9.15 -11.16 14.58
CA PHE A 68 -10.10 -10.05 14.60
C PHE A 68 -11.19 -10.17 15.69
N PRO A 69 -11.70 -11.36 16.05
CA PRO A 69 -12.65 -11.50 17.15
C PRO A 69 -12.11 -11.07 18.52
N LYS A 70 -10.80 -10.86 18.68
CA LYS A 70 -10.22 -10.30 19.90
C LYS A 70 -10.59 -8.82 20.10
N GLU A 71 -10.91 -8.12 19.00
CA GLU A 71 -11.26 -6.70 18.99
C GLU A 71 -12.60 -6.50 18.25
N PRO A 72 -13.73 -6.39 18.98
CA PRO A 72 -15.06 -6.32 18.35
C PRO A 72 -15.20 -5.14 17.38
N ILE A 73 -14.50 -4.04 17.63
CA ILE A 73 -14.51 -2.84 16.78
C ILE A 73 -13.98 -3.14 15.37
N LEU A 74 -12.95 -3.99 15.26
CA LEU A 74 -12.40 -4.40 13.96
C LEU A 74 -13.30 -5.42 13.26
N GLN A 75 -13.97 -6.28 14.03
CA GLN A 75 -14.90 -7.27 13.48
C GLN A 75 -16.14 -6.61 12.87
N GLU A 76 -16.71 -5.61 13.54
CA GLU A 76 -17.84 -4.83 13.00
C GLU A 76 -17.46 -4.11 11.70
N ASN A 77 -16.21 -3.66 11.60
CA ASN A 77 -15.69 -2.94 10.43
C ASN A 77 -14.92 -3.82 9.44
N TYR A 78 -15.07 -5.15 9.51
CA TYR A 78 -14.30 -6.08 8.68
C TYR A 78 -14.46 -5.83 7.17
N ALA A 79 -15.68 -5.56 6.71
CA ALA A 79 -15.94 -5.24 5.31
C ALA A 79 -15.19 -3.98 4.84
N PHE A 80 -15.11 -2.96 5.70
CA PHE A 80 -14.37 -1.74 5.42
C PHE A 80 -12.86 -2.00 5.35
N LEU A 81 -12.32 -2.79 6.28
CA LEU A 81 -10.89 -3.17 6.30
C LEU A 81 -10.51 -3.99 5.07
N ARG A 82 -11.38 -4.90 4.64
CA ARG A 82 -11.20 -5.69 3.41
C ARG A 82 -11.16 -4.78 2.17
N GLN A 83 -12.10 -3.85 2.04
CA GLN A 83 -12.07 -2.87 0.95
C GLN A 83 -10.79 -2.01 1.01
N LYS A 84 -10.35 -1.62 2.20
CA LYS A 84 -9.16 -0.79 2.41
C LYS A 84 -7.88 -1.51 1.99
N ILE A 85 -7.71 -2.79 2.32
CA ILE A 85 -6.55 -3.57 1.85
C ILE A 85 -6.58 -3.78 0.33
N CYS A 86 -7.75 -4.02 -0.26
CA CYS A 86 -7.88 -4.13 -1.71
C CYS A 86 -7.50 -2.80 -2.41
N LEU A 87 -7.90 -1.65 -1.86
CA LEU A 87 -7.51 -0.34 -2.39
C LEU A 87 -6.00 -0.10 -2.31
N MET A 88 -5.31 -0.60 -1.29
CA MET A 88 -3.85 -0.49 -1.22
C MET A 88 -3.15 -1.48 -2.13
N ALA A 89 -3.66 -2.71 -2.26
CA ALA A 89 -3.16 -3.69 -3.21
C ALA A 89 -3.24 -3.17 -4.64
N LEU A 90 -4.33 -2.45 -4.97
CA LEU A 90 -4.53 -1.78 -6.25
C LEU A 90 -3.46 -0.73 -6.56
N ILE A 91 -2.93 -0.05 -5.54
CA ILE A 91 -1.91 0.99 -5.69
C ILE A 91 -0.53 0.39 -5.92
N GLU A 92 -0.23 -0.75 -5.28
CA GLU A 92 1.07 -1.43 -5.37
C GLU A 92 1.19 -2.37 -6.59
N SER A 93 0.08 -2.94 -7.09
CA SER A 93 0.10 -4.04 -8.05
C SER A 93 -0.91 -3.91 -9.21
N THR A 94 -0.76 -4.75 -10.22
CA THR A 94 -1.70 -4.88 -11.34
C THR A 94 -3.06 -5.43 -10.87
N ILE A 95 -4.10 -4.64 -11.16
CA ILE A 95 -5.49 -4.65 -10.66
C ILE A 95 -6.18 -6.03 -10.48
N ALA A 96 -5.92 -7.01 -11.34
CA ALA A 96 -6.78 -8.20 -11.44
C ALA A 96 -6.23 -9.47 -10.76
N GLU A 97 -4.92 -9.70 -10.75
CA GLU A 97 -4.37 -10.95 -10.20
C GLU A 97 -4.29 -10.95 -8.67
N GLU A 98 -4.07 -9.78 -8.06
CA GLU A 98 -3.85 -9.69 -6.61
C GLU A 98 -5.12 -9.41 -5.80
N THR A 99 -6.17 -8.82 -6.40
CA THR A 99 -7.34 -8.41 -5.62
C THR A 99 -8.24 -9.58 -5.20
N ARG A 100 -8.20 -10.73 -5.89
CA ARG A 100 -9.07 -11.90 -5.65
C ARG A 100 -10.56 -11.55 -5.58
N LEU A 101 -10.97 -10.49 -6.28
CA LEU A 101 -12.35 -10.00 -6.31
C LEU A 101 -13.01 -10.26 -7.67
N PRO A 102 -14.34 -10.41 -7.70
CA PRO A 102 -15.08 -10.45 -8.96
C PRO A 102 -14.94 -9.13 -9.73
N LEU A 103 -15.01 -9.21 -11.06
CA LEU A 103 -14.80 -8.07 -11.96
C LEU A 103 -15.68 -6.87 -11.63
N ASP A 104 -16.94 -7.11 -11.23
CA ASP A 104 -17.86 -6.03 -10.84
C ASP A 104 -17.35 -5.25 -9.62
N GLU A 105 -16.79 -5.92 -8.61
CA GLU A 105 -16.25 -5.25 -7.42
C GLU A 105 -14.96 -4.51 -7.72
N VAL A 106 -14.15 -5.00 -8.66
CA VAL A 106 -12.93 -4.33 -9.11
C VAL A 106 -13.25 -2.96 -9.70
N GLU A 107 -14.31 -2.85 -10.50
CA GLU A 107 -14.72 -1.57 -11.09
C GLU A 107 -15.09 -0.54 -10.00
N HIS A 108 -15.88 -0.96 -9.02
CA HIS A 108 -16.27 -0.11 -7.89
C HIS A 108 -15.08 0.33 -7.04
N LEU A 109 -14.07 -0.54 -6.86
CA LEU A 109 -12.84 -0.19 -6.17
C LEU A 109 -12.01 0.84 -6.93
N VAL A 110 -11.87 0.69 -8.24
CA VAL A 110 -11.15 1.66 -9.08
C VAL A 110 -11.86 3.02 -9.05
N MET A 111 -13.19 3.04 -9.16
CA MET A 111 -14.00 4.26 -9.00
C MET A 111 -13.81 4.91 -7.62
N LYS A 112 -13.76 4.11 -6.55
CA LYS A 112 -13.51 4.59 -5.19
C LYS A 112 -12.10 5.17 -5.03
N ALA A 113 -11.09 4.53 -5.61
CA ALA A 113 -9.70 5.01 -5.59
C ALA A 113 -9.55 6.35 -6.33
N LEU A 114 -10.25 6.52 -7.47
CA LEU A 114 -10.33 7.80 -8.20
C LEU A 114 -11.04 8.88 -7.37
N SER A 115 -12.15 8.53 -6.72
CA SER A 115 -12.95 9.46 -5.90
C SER A 115 -12.17 9.96 -4.67
N LEU A 116 -11.42 9.08 -4.03
CA LEU A 116 -10.53 9.39 -2.90
C LEU A 116 -9.23 10.08 -3.32
N LYS A 117 -9.02 10.30 -4.64
CA LYS A 117 -7.82 10.90 -5.23
C LYS A 117 -6.53 10.14 -4.89
N LEU A 118 -6.63 8.84 -4.64
CA LEU A 118 -5.48 7.96 -4.44
C LEU A 118 -4.78 7.69 -5.78
N ILE A 119 -5.56 7.65 -6.85
CA ILE A 119 -5.09 7.54 -8.24
C ILE A 119 -5.79 8.58 -9.11
N ARG A 120 -5.18 8.92 -10.25
CA ARG A 120 -5.84 9.65 -11.34
C ARG A 120 -5.68 8.86 -12.61
N GLY A 121 -6.71 8.90 -13.45
CA GLY A 121 -6.75 8.09 -14.64
C GLY A 121 -8.12 8.11 -15.32
N SER A 122 -8.25 7.29 -16.35
CA SER A 122 -9.51 6.97 -17.01
C SER A 122 -9.81 5.48 -16.87
N LEU A 123 -11.09 5.15 -16.78
CA LEU A 123 -11.59 3.78 -16.74
C LEU A 123 -12.44 3.54 -17.98
N ASP A 124 -12.08 2.54 -18.76
CA ASP A 124 -12.84 2.06 -19.91
C ASP A 124 -13.40 0.67 -19.60
N GLN A 125 -14.72 0.62 -19.37
CA GLN A 125 -15.41 -0.62 -19.03
C GLN A 125 -15.60 -1.53 -20.26
N VAL A 126 -15.75 -0.96 -21.45
CA VAL A 126 -16.00 -1.72 -22.69
C VAL A 126 -14.74 -2.50 -23.08
N ASP A 127 -13.59 -1.82 -23.04
CA ASP A 127 -12.29 -2.44 -23.30
C ASP A 127 -11.68 -3.13 -22.07
N GLN A 128 -12.37 -3.06 -20.91
CA GLN A 128 -11.92 -3.58 -19.61
C GLN A 128 -10.50 -3.10 -19.24
N ARG A 129 -10.24 -1.80 -19.43
CA ARG A 129 -8.92 -1.18 -19.22
C ARG A 129 -9.02 0.01 -18.28
N ALA A 130 -8.16 0.04 -17.27
CA ALA A 130 -7.95 1.23 -16.45
C ALA A 130 -6.58 1.85 -16.78
N GLN A 131 -6.59 3.08 -17.28
CA GLN A 131 -5.37 3.84 -17.55
C GLN A 131 -5.06 4.76 -16.37
N ILE A 132 -4.04 4.41 -15.60
CA ILE A 132 -3.59 5.19 -14.45
C ILE A 132 -2.50 6.16 -14.91
N THR A 133 -2.73 7.46 -14.75
CA THR A 133 -1.77 8.53 -15.11
C THR A 133 -1.01 9.06 -13.91
N TRP A 134 -1.54 8.88 -12.70
CA TRP A 134 -0.90 9.33 -11.48
C TRP A 134 -1.34 8.47 -10.29
N VAL A 135 -0.42 8.30 -9.35
CA VAL A 135 -0.62 7.57 -8.09
C VAL A 135 -0.11 8.44 -6.95
N GLN A 136 -0.83 8.43 -5.82
CA GLN A 136 -0.42 9.16 -4.62
C GLN A 136 0.95 8.69 -4.12
N PRO A 137 1.91 9.61 -3.90
CA PRO A 137 3.20 9.28 -3.30
C PRO A 137 3.03 8.67 -1.91
N ARG A 138 3.83 7.66 -1.61
CA ARG A 138 3.86 6.97 -0.31
C ARG A 138 5.27 6.93 0.22
N VAL A 139 5.39 6.67 1.52
CA VAL A 139 6.68 6.43 2.16
C VAL A 139 7.24 5.11 1.62
N LEU A 140 8.45 5.18 1.07
CA LEU A 140 9.14 4.03 0.49
C LEU A 140 10.06 3.41 1.53
N LEU A 141 10.13 2.08 1.53
CA LEU A 141 11.13 1.33 2.28
C LEU A 141 12.49 1.43 1.58
N ARG A 142 13.57 1.24 2.34
CA ARG A 142 14.95 1.33 1.83
C ARG A 142 15.23 0.36 0.69
N GLU A 143 14.59 -0.81 0.70
CA GLU A 143 14.68 -1.80 -0.37
C GLU A 143 14.05 -1.30 -1.68
N GLN A 144 12.87 -0.66 -1.59
CA GLN A 144 12.20 -0.05 -2.74
C GLN A 144 13.03 1.10 -3.34
N ILE A 145 13.68 1.90 -2.50
CA ILE A 145 14.63 2.94 -2.92
C ILE A 145 15.82 2.31 -3.68
N GLY A 146 16.33 1.17 -3.20
CA GLY A 146 17.36 0.41 -3.91
C GLY A 146 16.91 -0.07 -5.30
N GLY A 147 15.66 -0.52 -5.41
CA GLY A 147 15.04 -0.85 -6.70
C GLY A 147 14.98 0.33 -7.66
N LEU A 148 14.53 1.50 -7.18
CA LEU A 148 14.50 2.73 -7.96
C LEU A 148 15.91 3.16 -8.44
N ALA A 149 16.92 3.06 -7.57
CA ALA A 149 18.30 3.36 -7.92
C ALA A 149 18.81 2.44 -9.04
N LYS A 150 18.46 1.15 -9.00
CA LYS A 150 18.80 0.20 -10.06
C LYS A 150 18.12 0.55 -11.39
N THR A 151 16.82 0.81 -11.38
CA THR A 151 16.07 1.20 -12.59
C THR A 151 16.61 2.51 -13.18
N LEU A 152 16.97 3.47 -12.33
CA LEU A 152 17.61 4.70 -12.78
C LEU A 152 18.99 4.44 -13.41
N GLY A 153 19.79 3.56 -12.80
CA GLY A 153 21.06 3.11 -13.37
C GLY A 153 20.90 2.48 -14.75
N GLU A 154 19.95 1.56 -14.90
CA GLU A 154 19.61 0.93 -16.20
C GLU A 154 19.15 1.96 -17.24
N TRP A 155 18.41 2.99 -16.82
CA TRP A 155 18.00 4.08 -17.69
C TRP A 155 19.19 4.93 -18.16
N VAL A 156 20.11 5.26 -17.26
CA VAL A 156 21.36 5.97 -17.59
C VAL A 156 22.20 5.15 -18.58
N GLU A 157 22.31 3.84 -18.38
CA GLU A 157 23.01 2.95 -19.34
C GLU A 157 22.34 2.91 -20.71
N LYS A 158 21.00 2.95 -20.77
CA LYS A 158 20.27 3.05 -22.05
C LYS A 158 20.53 4.39 -22.74
N LEU A 159 20.56 5.49 -22.00
CA LEU A 159 20.90 6.82 -22.53
C LEU A 159 22.32 6.85 -23.11
N ASN A 160 23.31 6.32 -22.38
CA ASN A 160 24.69 6.26 -22.87
C ASN A 160 24.82 5.44 -24.16
N ARG A 161 24.06 4.35 -24.30
CA ARG A 161 24.00 3.56 -25.54
C ARG A 161 23.40 4.34 -26.71
N VAL A 162 22.40 5.17 -26.46
CA VAL A 162 21.79 6.04 -27.48
C VAL A 162 22.79 7.13 -27.89
N ASP A 163 23.45 7.77 -26.93
CA ASP A 163 24.47 8.79 -27.18
C ASP A 163 25.61 8.28 -28.06
N GLN A 164 26.15 7.09 -27.75
CA GLN A 164 27.18 6.43 -28.57
C GLN A 164 26.74 6.09 -30.00
N ARG A 165 25.44 5.84 -30.23
CA ARG A 165 24.90 5.57 -31.58
C ARG A 165 24.68 6.85 -32.39
N ILE A 166 24.33 7.96 -31.73
CA ILE A 166 24.05 9.24 -32.39
C ILE A 166 25.35 10.05 -32.63
N ALA A 167 26.34 9.96 -31.74
CA ALA A 167 27.63 10.64 -31.88
C ALA A 167 28.30 10.49 -33.27
N PRO A 168 28.31 9.33 -33.94
CA PRO A 168 28.87 9.19 -35.29
C PRO A 168 27.99 9.74 -36.43
N GLU A 169 26.68 9.95 -36.24
CA GLU A 169 25.78 10.46 -37.29
C GLU A 169 25.71 12.00 -37.34
N VAL A 170 26.12 12.69 -36.27
CA VAL A 170 26.10 14.17 -36.17
C VAL A 170 27.42 14.81 -36.66
N LEU A 171 28.44 14.01 -36.95
CA LEU A 171 29.76 14.44 -37.43
C LEU A 171 29.92 14.44 -38.97
N VAL A 172 28.81 14.36 -39.73
CA VAL A 172 28.78 14.49 -41.20
C VAL A 172 28.18 15.82 -41.61
#